data_AF-A0A935GNU4-F1
#
_entry.id   AF-A0A935GNU4-F1
#
_cell.length_a   1.000
_cell.length_b   1.000
_cell.length_c   1.000
_cell.angle_alpha   90.00
_cell.angle_beta   90.00
_cell.angle_gamma   90.00
#
_symmetry.space_group_name_H-M   'P 1'
#
loop_
_entity.id
_entity.type
_entity.pdbx_description
1 polymer ?
#
loop_
_entity_poly.entity_id
_entity_poly.type
_entity_poly.pdbx_seq_one_letter_code
_entity_poly.pdbx_strand_id
1 'polypeptide(L)'
;MKSLMKDERQGATRLMQSEVDRRREALRALGFRPAFFDFATCTLHPSRDARGVPSDIHLLDGLPDDVVVVRTDCGRVVAVKTSLMVGFERNGFFYTPTTAWRAAREWVSVAC
;
A
#
# COMPACT_ATOMS: atom_id res chain seq x y z
N MET A 1 9.65 14.31 -33.55
CA MET A 1 9.32 15.02 -32.29
C MET A 1 8.46 14.22 -31.29
N LYS A 2 7.52 13.35 -31.71
CA LYS A 2 6.66 12.58 -30.76
C LYS A 2 7.41 11.54 -29.90
N SER A 3 8.59 11.08 -30.33
CA SER A 3 9.37 10.05 -29.63
C SER A 3 10.12 10.55 -28.39
N LEU A 4 10.66 11.78 -28.43
CA LEU A 4 11.40 12.36 -27.30
C LEU A 4 10.49 12.61 -26.08
N MET A 5 9.28 13.12 -26.29
CA MET A 5 8.32 13.37 -25.21
C MET A 5 7.80 12.09 -24.54
N LYS A 6 7.80 10.95 -25.25
CA LYS A 6 7.39 9.65 -24.69
C LYS A 6 8.50 9.05 -23.82
N ASP A 7 9.76 9.25 -24.24
CA ASP A 7 10.94 8.76 -23.54
C ASP A 7 11.23 9.57 -22.26
N GLU A 8 11.08 10.90 -22.30
CA GLU A 8 11.17 11.77 -21.12
C GLU A 8 10.07 11.46 -20.10
N ARG A 9 8.82 11.25 -20.54
CA ARG A 9 7.71 10.86 -19.66
C ARG A 9 7.94 9.48 -19.03
N GLN A 10 8.49 8.53 -19.78
CA GLN A 10 8.84 7.21 -19.25
C GLN A 10 9.99 7.30 -18.25
N GLY A 11 11.02 8.11 -18.52
CA GLY A 11 12.13 8.39 -17.60
C GLY A 11 11.65 9.01 -16.28
N ALA A 12 10.82 10.05 -16.35
CA ALA A 12 10.24 10.68 -15.16
C ALA A 12 9.37 9.71 -14.35
N THR A 13 8.58 8.86 -15.02
CA THR A 13 7.74 7.84 -14.37
C THR A 13 8.59 6.80 -13.63
N ARG A 14 9.70 6.34 -14.22
CA ARG A 14 10.63 5.39 -13.59
C ARG A 14 11.31 5.97 -12.36
N LEU A 15 11.76 7.23 -12.44
CA LEU A 15 12.36 7.93 -11.30
C LEU A 15 11.36 8.08 -10.15
N MET A 16 10.12 8.47 -10.43
CA MET A 16 9.07 8.52 -9.42
C MET A 16 8.77 7.14 -8.81
N GLN A 17 8.74 6.09 -9.62
CA GLN A 17 8.52 4.73 -9.12
C GLN A 17 9.66 4.26 -8.20
N SER A 18 10.92 4.56 -8.54
CA SER A 18 12.07 4.19 -7.71
C SER A 18 12.06 4.85 -6.32
N GLU A 19 11.56 6.09 -6.22
CA GLU A 19 11.44 6.77 -4.92
C GLU A 19 10.31 6.16 -4.08
N VAL A 20 9.19 5.79 -4.71
CA VAL A 20 8.10 5.06 -4.04
C VAL A 20 8.60 3.72 -3.51
N ASP A 21 9.36 2.98 -4.32
CA ASP A 21 9.89 1.68 -3.94
C ASP A 21 10.92 1.81 -2.81
N ARG A 22 11.81 2.81 -2.86
CA ARG A 22 12.76 3.12 -1.78
C ARG A 22 12.05 3.43 -0.47
N ARG A 23 10.98 4.22 -0.49
CA ARG A 23 10.20 4.52 0.72
C ARG A 23 9.51 3.29 1.28
N ARG A 24 8.93 2.45 0.41
CA ARG A 24 8.33 1.19 0.83
C ARG A 24 9.35 0.27 1.49
N GLU A 25 10.54 0.18 0.93
CA GLU A 25 11.64 -0.61 1.51
C GLU A 25 12.03 -0.09 2.89
N ALA A 26 12.19 1.22 3.05
CA ALA A 26 12.47 1.82 4.36
C ALA A 26 11.36 1.56 5.38
N LEU A 27 10.09 1.61 4.96
CA LEU A 27 8.95 1.27 5.82
C LEU A 27 8.94 -0.20 6.23
N ARG A 28 9.21 -1.14 5.29
CA ARG A 28 9.34 -2.57 5.60
C ARG A 28 10.43 -2.84 6.61
N ALA A 29 11.61 -2.24 6.44
CA ALA A 29 12.73 -2.41 7.34
C ALA A 29 12.40 -2.02 8.79
N LEU A 30 11.40 -1.14 8.98
CA LEU A 30 10.91 -0.69 10.28
C LEU A 30 9.66 -1.44 10.76
N GLY A 31 9.24 -2.49 10.04
CA GLY A 31 8.13 -3.36 10.38
C GLY A 31 6.75 -2.89 9.91
N PHE A 32 6.67 -1.83 9.10
CA PHE A 32 5.40 -1.42 8.50
C PHE A 32 5.02 -2.37 7.36
N ARG A 33 3.79 -2.88 7.39
CA ARG A 33 3.24 -3.77 6.38
C ARG A 33 2.09 -3.09 5.63
N PRO A 34 1.99 -3.19 4.29
CA PRO A 34 0.86 -2.64 3.56
C PRO A 34 -0.46 -3.19 4.10
N ALA A 35 -1.45 -2.32 4.32
CA ALA A 35 -2.75 -2.69 4.88
C ALA A 35 -3.85 -1.73 4.43
N PHE A 36 -5.09 -2.12 4.69
CA PHE A 36 -6.28 -1.31 4.49
C PHE A 36 -7.05 -1.22 5.82
N PHE A 37 -7.59 -0.05 6.12
CA PHE A 37 -8.41 0.15 7.31
C PHE A 37 -9.83 0.50 6.90
N ASP A 38 -10.80 -0.29 7.34
CA ASP A 38 -12.22 0.00 7.16
C ASP A 38 -12.68 0.89 8.32
N PHE A 39 -12.87 2.18 8.08
CA PHE A 39 -13.32 3.10 9.13
C PHE A 39 -14.79 2.93 9.53
N ALA A 40 -15.58 2.20 8.75
CA ALA A 40 -16.97 1.92 9.12
C ALA A 40 -17.07 0.85 10.21
N THR A 41 -16.14 -0.11 10.21
CA THR A 41 -16.09 -1.23 11.16
C THR A 41 -14.92 -1.18 12.13
N CYS A 42 -14.00 -0.23 11.93
CA CYS A 42 -12.72 -0.14 12.64
C CYS A 42 -11.85 -1.39 12.48
N THR A 43 -11.93 -2.07 11.33
CA THR A 43 -11.20 -3.32 11.06
C THR A 43 -9.97 -3.05 10.21
N LEU A 44 -8.86 -3.69 10.57
CA LEU A 44 -7.63 -3.64 9.80
C LEU A 44 -7.45 -4.92 8.97
N HIS A 45 -7.24 -4.74 7.68
CA HIS A 45 -7.05 -5.80 6.70
C HIS A 45 -5.62 -5.75 6.14
N PRO A 46 -4.72 -6.67 6.54
CA PRO A 46 -3.39 -6.76 5.96
C PRO A 46 -3.46 -7.00 4.45
N SER A 47 -2.57 -6.36 3.70
CA SER A 47 -2.48 -6.57 2.25
C SER A 47 -1.99 -7.99 1.95
N ARG A 48 -2.77 -8.71 1.16
CA ARG A 48 -2.52 -10.10 0.78
C ARG A 48 -2.81 -10.31 -0.70
N ASP A 49 -2.14 -11.28 -1.30
CA ASP A 49 -2.52 -11.77 -2.63
C ASP A 49 -3.83 -12.58 -2.57
N ALA A 50 -4.34 -13.00 -3.74
CA ALA A 50 -5.56 -13.80 -3.84
C ALA A 50 -5.50 -15.15 -3.10
N ARG A 51 -4.30 -15.62 -2.71
CA ARG A 51 -4.10 -16.85 -1.93
C ARG A 51 -3.96 -16.58 -0.43
N GLY A 52 -4.09 -15.32 -0.01
CA GLY A 52 -3.95 -14.90 1.39
C GLY A 52 -2.49 -14.73 1.83
N VAL A 53 -1.51 -14.80 0.93
CA VAL A 53 -0.10 -14.60 1.27
C VAL A 53 0.16 -13.10 1.51
N PRO A 54 0.84 -12.71 2.61
CA PRO A 54 1.19 -11.32 2.86
C PRO A 54 1.94 -10.71 1.68
N SER A 55 1.58 -9.48 1.32
CA SER A 55 2.13 -8.77 0.18
C SER A 55 2.97 -7.56 0.60
N ASP A 56 4.02 -7.34 -0.19
CA ASP A 56 4.88 -6.16 -0.10
C ASP A 56 4.30 -4.91 -0.77
N ILE A 57 3.19 -5.04 -1.46
CA ILE A 57 2.46 -3.91 -2.04
C ILE A 57 0.99 -4.00 -1.66
N HIS A 58 0.26 -2.90 -1.81
CA HIS A 58 -1.18 -2.87 -1.64
C HIS A 58 -1.85 -3.68 -2.76
N LEU A 59 -2.36 -4.86 -2.41
CA LEU A 59 -3.13 -5.74 -3.28
C LEU A 59 -4.55 -5.84 -2.72
N LEU A 60 -5.53 -5.72 -3.62
CA LEU A 60 -6.95 -5.84 -3.25
C LEU A 60 -7.43 -7.28 -3.31
N ASP A 61 -6.78 -8.15 -4.10
CA ASP A 61 -7.31 -9.47 -4.43
C ASP A 61 -7.44 -10.41 -3.23
N GLY A 62 -6.61 -10.22 -2.20
CA GLY A 62 -6.69 -10.95 -0.93
C GLY A 62 -7.66 -10.36 0.09
N LEU A 63 -8.39 -9.29 -0.24
CA LEU A 63 -9.39 -8.74 0.67
C LEU A 63 -10.59 -9.67 0.84
N PRO A 64 -11.16 -9.77 2.04
CA PRO A 64 -12.37 -10.53 2.29
C PRO A 64 -13.60 -9.90 1.63
N ASP A 65 -14.64 -10.70 1.39
CA ASP A 65 -15.83 -10.29 0.64
C ASP A 65 -16.68 -9.24 1.39
N ASP A 66 -16.54 -9.16 2.70
CA ASP A 66 -17.20 -8.15 3.53
C ASP A 66 -16.76 -6.71 3.18
N VAL A 67 -15.60 -6.51 2.56
CA VAL A 67 -15.10 -5.18 2.15
C VAL A 67 -14.99 -5.00 0.63
N VAL A 68 -15.25 -6.05 -0.14
CA VAL A 68 -15.23 -6.03 -1.60
C VAL A 68 -16.63 -5.75 -2.15
N VAL A 69 -16.73 -4.80 -3.08
CA VAL A 69 -17.99 -4.45 -3.76
C VAL A 69 -18.13 -5.20 -5.07
N VAL A 70 -17.03 -5.35 -5.82
CA VAL A 70 -17.01 -6.11 -7.07
C VAL A 70 -15.72 -6.93 -7.16
N ARG A 71 -15.91 -8.25 -7.30
CA ARG A 71 -14.88 -9.22 -7.68
C ARG A 71 -15.27 -9.83 -9.02
N THR A 72 -14.32 -9.93 -9.95
CA THR A 72 -14.54 -10.60 -11.23
C THR A 72 -14.54 -12.12 -11.05
N ASP A 73 -15.05 -12.84 -12.04
CA ASP A 73 -15.07 -14.32 -12.05
C ASP A 73 -13.67 -14.95 -11.97
N CYS A 74 -12.64 -14.23 -12.42
CA CYS A 74 -11.24 -14.66 -12.27
C CYS A 74 -10.61 -14.31 -10.91
N GLY A 75 -11.39 -13.81 -9.96
CA GLY A 75 -10.98 -13.52 -8.58
C GLY A 75 -10.39 -12.12 -8.35
N ARG A 76 -10.26 -11.30 -9.39
CA ARG A 76 -9.69 -9.95 -9.30
C ARG A 76 -10.68 -8.98 -8.67
N VAL A 77 -10.22 -8.21 -7.68
CA VAL A 77 -11.03 -7.13 -7.08
C VAL A 77 -10.90 -5.87 -7.93
N VAL A 78 -12.06 -5.33 -8.33
CA VAL A 78 -12.13 -4.10 -9.15
C VAL A 78 -12.84 -2.95 -8.44
N ALA A 79 -13.60 -3.24 -7.38
CA ALA A 79 -14.17 -2.22 -6.51
C ALA A 79 -14.24 -2.71 -5.06
N VAL A 80 -13.98 -1.80 -4.13
CA VAL A 80 -14.03 -2.01 -2.69
C VAL A 80 -14.94 -0.98 -2.03
N LYS A 81 -15.32 -1.20 -0.77
CA LYS A 81 -16.08 -0.22 0.01
C LYS A 81 -15.34 1.12 0.03
N THR A 82 -16.09 2.22 -0.06
CA THR A 82 -15.55 3.58 0.08
C THR A 82 -15.01 3.86 1.47
N SER A 83 -15.33 3.00 2.45
CA SER A 83 -14.82 3.08 3.81
C SER A 83 -13.39 2.56 3.98
N LEU A 84 -12.80 1.93 2.94
CA LEU A 84 -11.42 1.44 3.01
C LEU A 84 -10.42 2.56 2.74
N MET A 85 -9.53 2.77 3.71
CA MET A 85 -8.36 3.64 3.59
C MET A 85 -7.09 2.82 3.35
N VAL A 86 -6.29 3.25 2.39
CA VAL A 86 -4.97 2.68 2.12
C VAL A 86 -3.95 3.19 3.14
N GLY A 87 -3.14 2.28 3.68
CA GLY A 87 -2.07 2.66 4.60
C GLY A 87 -1.17 1.49 4.98
N PHE A 88 -0.69 1.51 6.21
CA PHE A 88 0.23 0.52 6.73
C PHE A 88 -0.21 0.08 8.13
N GLU A 89 0.02 -1.19 8.43
CA GLU A 89 -0.08 -1.74 9.77
C GLU A 89 1.31 -1.79 10.39
N ARG A 90 1.39 -1.48 11.68
CA ARG A 90 2.53 -1.80 12.52
C ARG A 90 2.07 -2.04 13.95
N ASN A 91 2.38 -3.21 14.50
CA ASN A 91 2.04 -3.63 15.86
C ASN A 91 0.53 -3.49 16.19
N GLY A 92 -0.34 -3.77 15.22
CA GLY A 92 -1.79 -3.68 15.35
C GLY A 92 -2.39 -2.29 15.12
N PHE A 93 -1.57 -1.27 14.84
CA PHE A 93 -2.03 0.09 14.59
C PHE A 93 -1.98 0.45 13.10
N PHE A 94 -2.98 1.22 12.66
CA PHE A 94 -3.03 1.76 11.32
C PHE A 94 -2.27 3.09 11.20
N TYR A 95 -1.53 3.23 10.11
CA TYR A 95 -0.83 4.44 9.72
C TYR A 95 -1.18 4.81 8.28
N THR A 96 -1.61 6.05 8.05
CA THR A 96 -1.68 6.59 6.69
C THR A 96 -0.27 6.65 6.08
N PRO A 97 -0.11 6.68 4.74
CA PRO A 97 1.22 6.76 4.13
C PRO A 97 2.07 7.94 4.66
N THR A 98 1.45 9.09 4.89
CA THR A 98 2.11 10.27 5.45
C THR A 98 2.57 10.05 6.89
N THR A 99 1.73 9.43 7.74
CA THR A 99 2.08 9.20 9.15
C THR A 99 3.08 8.07 9.32
N ALA A 100 3.00 7.01 8.50
CA ALA A 100 4.01 5.96 8.44
C ALA A 100 5.39 6.53 8.09
N TRP A 101 5.46 7.41 7.07
CA TRP A 101 6.73 8.04 6.68
C TRP A 101 7.27 9.00 7.74
N ARG A 102 6.40 9.78 8.40
CA ARG A 102 6.82 10.64 9.53
C ARG A 102 7.36 9.81 10.68
N ALA A 103 6.61 8.80 11.11
CA ALA A 103 7.00 7.88 12.18
C ALA A 103 8.31 7.16 11.87
N ALA A 104 8.51 6.71 10.62
CA ALA A 104 9.75 6.08 10.19
C ALA A 104 10.96 7.02 10.36
N ARG A 105 10.83 8.28 9.96
CA ARG A 105 11.91 9.28 10.10
C ARG A 105 12.20 9.61 11.57
N GLU A 106 11.16 9.74 12.37
CA GLU A 106 11.29 10.03 13.79
C GLU A 106 11.93 8.85 14.54
N TRP A 107 11.46 7.62 14.34
CA TRP A 107 11.94 6.45 15.09
C TRP A 107 13.33 5.97 14.68
N VAL A 108 13.75 6.18 13.42
CA VAL A 108 15.14 5.96 13.01
C VAL A 108 16.09 6.92 13.76
N SER A 109 15.62 8.11 14.12
CA SER A 109 16.43 9.13 14.80
C SER A 109 16.60 8.89 16.30
N VAL A 110 15.82 7.97 16.91
CA VAL A 110 15.83 7.67 18.35
C VAL A 110 16.63 6.39 18.67
N ALA A 111 17.11 5.69 17.64
CA ALA A 111 17.84 4.42 17.79
C ALA A 111 19.37 4.57 17.85
N CYS A 112 19.90 5.78 18.13
CA CYS A 112 21.33 6.06 18.27
C CYS A 112 21.63 6.59 19.67
#